data_AF-F7SYM1-F1
#
_entry.id   AF-F7SYM1-F1
#
_cell.length_a   1.000
_cell.length_b   1.000
_cell.length_c   1.000
_cell.angle_alpha   90.00
_cell.angle_beta   90.00
_cell.angle_gamma   90.00
#
_symmetry.space_group_name_H-M   'P 1'
#
loop_
_entity.id
_entity.type
_entity.pdbx_description
1 polymer ?
#
loop_
_entity_poly.entity_id
_entity_poly.type
_entity_poly.pdbx_seq_one_letter_code
_entity_poly.pdbx_strand_id
1 'polypeptide(L)'
;MFATLSSPLFLTAWASGTATGLGLFAVVGAQSAFILRQGLMRAHLLSVVAICALIDAIFIFASVSGLQALTAWFPWLTTAVLWFGVAFLTWYALQSARRAWTATGGLAAARDVVPSRRAAMLGALGFSLLNPHFWLDMVVVGSLAHGFDDARMAFAAGAFTASLLWLAVLGIGSRLFARFFASASAWRVLDGVIAVVMAGLAISLAVKGV
;
A
#
# COMPACT_ATOMS: atom_id res chain seq x y z
N MET A 1 -35.88 0.10 -3.13
CA MET A 1 -34.45 -0.16 -2.84
C MET A 1 -33.47 0.60 -3.77
N PHE A 2 -33.93 1.49 -4.66
CA PHE A 2 -33.06 2.35 -5.50
C PHE A 2 -32.96 3.80 -5.00
N ALA A 3 -33.85 4.26 -4.11
CA ALA A 3 -33.88 5.64 -3.63
C ALA A 3 -32.76 6.00 -2.63
N THR A 4 -32.10 5.02 -2.04
CA THR A 4 -31.03 5.25 -1.04
C THR A 4 -29.68 5.59 -1.68
N LEU A 5 -29.40 5.09 -2.89
CA LEU A 5 -28.14 5.30 -3.62
C LEU A 5 -27.99 6.72 -4.19
N SER A 6 -29.10 7.44 -4.36
CA SER A 6 -29.14 8.78 -4.97
C SER A 6 -29.48 9.89 -3.97
N SER A 7 -29.48 9.59 -2.67
CA SER A 7 -29.64 10.63 -1.67
C SER A 7 -28.41 11.57 -1.70
N PRO A 8 -28.59 12.89 -1.61
CA PRO A 8 -27.48 13.85 -1.67
C PRO A 8 -26.44 13.55 -0.58
N LEU A 9 -26.89 13.08 0.59
CA LEU A 9 -26.01 12.67 1.69
C LEU A 9 -25.12 11.48 1.33
N PHE A 10 -25.66 10.46 0.64
CA PHE A 10 -24.88 9.29 0.20
C PHE A 10 -23.78 9.70 -0.78
N LEU A 11 -24.12 10.53 -1.78
CA LEU A 11 -23.17 11.02 -2.78
C LEU A 11 -22.09 11.90 -2.14
N THR A 12 -22.46 12.78 -1.22
CA THR A 12 -21.49 13.61 -0.49
C THR A 12 -20.56 12.76 0.37
N ALA A 13 -21.07 11.75 1.08
CA ALA A 13 -20.27 10.84 1.87
C ALA A 13 -19.29 10.03 1.00
N TRP A 14 -19.78 9.45 -0.11
CA TRP A 14 -18.94 8.73 -1.06
C TRP A 14 -17.86 9.64 -1.67
N ALA A 15 -18.22 10.82 -2.16
CA ALA A 15 -17.27 11.77 -2.74
C ALA A 15 -16.22 12.23 -1.72
N SER A 16 -16.63 12.46 -0.48
CA SER A 16 -15.72 12.82 0.61
C SER A 16 -14.77 11.68 0.93
N GLY A 17 -15.27 10.45 1.02
CA GLY A 17 -14.44 9.25 1.20
C GLY A 17 -13.45 9.05 0.07
N THR A 18 -13.86 9.27 -1.18
CA THR A 18 -12.95 9.21 -2.33
C THR A 18 -11.89 10.30 -2.28
N ALA A 19 -12.25 11.55 -1.97
CA ALA A 19 -11.29 12.64 -1.83
C ALA A 19 -10.28 12.40 -0.70
N THR A 20 -10.75 11.96 0.48
CA THR A 20 -9.90 11.57 1.60
C THR A 20 -8.97 10.42 1.23
N GLY A 21 -9.52 9.35 0.65
CA GLY A 21 -8.73 8.18 0.23
C GLY A 21 -7.67 8.54 -0.80
N LEU A 22 -7.97 9.39 -1.78
CA LEU A 22 -6.97 9.85 -2.76
C LEU A 22 -5.86 10.67 -2.07
N GLY A 23 -6.21 11.53 -1.11
CA GLY A 23 -5.21 12.30 -0.36
C GLY A 23 -4.29 11.43 0.49
N LEU A 24 -4.82 10.38 1.12
CA LEU A 24 -4.05 9.45 1.97
C LEU A 24 -3.22 8.48 1.12
N PHE A 25 -3.86 7.76 0.20
CA PHE A 25 -3.24 6.63 -0.51
C PHE A 25 -2.28 7.06 -1.62
N ALA A 26 -2.44 8.26 -2.18
CA ALA A 26 -1.55 8.77 -3.21
C ALA A 26 -0.14 9.10 -2.70
N VAL A 27 0.05 9.18 -1.38
CA VAL A 27 1.39 9.31 -0.78
C VAL A 27 2.18 8.05 -1.11
N VAL A 28 3.30 8.22 -1.82
CA VAL A 28 4.11 7.10 -2.30
C VAL A 28 4.84 6.44 -1.11
N GLY A 29 4.25 5.38 -0.57
CA GLY A 29 4.83 4.56 0.49
C GLY A 29 5.47 3.25 -0.01
N ALA A 30 5.77 2.36 0.92
CA ALA A 30 6.41 1.07 0.67
C ALA A 30 5.63 0.16 -0.29
N GLN A 31 4.31 0.05 -0.09
CA GLN A 31 3.41 -0.72 -0.95
C GLN A 31 3.41 -0.19 -2.39
N SER A 32 3.24 1.13 -2.56
CA SER A 32 3.25 1.77 -3.89
C SER A 32 4.56 1.52 -4.64
N ALA A 33 5.71 1.65 -3.96
CA ALA A 33 7.02 1.37 -4.52
C ALA A 33 7.19 -0.10 -4.93
N PHE A 34 6.71 -1.03 -4.08
CA PHE A 34 6.72 -2.46 -4.38
C PHE A 34 5.86 -2.80 -5.60
N ILE A 35 4.62 -2.28 -5.67
CA ILE A 35 3.71 -2.49 -6.79
C ILE A 35 4.32 -1.95 -8.09
N LEU A 36 4.92 -0.76 -8.05
CA LEU A 36 5.58 -0.16 -9.21
C LEU A 36 6.70 -1.07 -9.72
N ARG A 37 7.54 -1.61 -8.82
CA ARG A 37 8.61 -2.56 -9.17
C ARG A 37 8.06 -3.82 -9.81
N GLN A 38 7.06 -4.47 -9.20
CA GLN A 38 6.43 -5.67 -9.75
C GLN A 38 5.78 -5.40 -11.11
N GLY A 39 5.19 -4.22 -11.29
CA GLY A 39 4.59 -3.78 -12.54
C GLY A 39 5.61 -3.58 -13.66
N LEU A 40 6.76 -2.96 -13.36
CA LEU A 40 7.88 -2.82 -14.30
C LEU A 40 8.41 -4.20 -14.74
N MET A 41 8.65 -5.10 -13.78
CA MET A 41 9.08 -6.48 -14.03
C MET A 41 8.01 -7.33 -14.72
N ARG A 42 6.75 -6.88 -14.79
CA ARG A 42 5.58 -7.69 -15.19
C ARG A 42 5.44 -8.98 -14.37
N ALA A 43 5.92 -8.95 -13.13
CA ALA A 43 5.95 -10.08 -12.22
C ALA A 43 4.63 -10.15 -11.44
N HIS A 44 3.70 -11.00 -11.86
CA HIS A 44 2.45 -11.30 -11.14
C HIS A 44 1.63 -10.07 -10.67
N LEU A 45 1.72 -8.93 -11.38
CA LEU A 45 1.11 -7.65 -11.00
C LEU A 45 -0.38 -7.77 -10.64
N LEU A 46 -1.16 -8.53 -11.42
CA LEU A 46 -2.58 -8.73 -11.14
C LEU A 46 -2.83 -9.43 -9.80
N SER A 47 -1.98 -10.40 -9.42
CA SER A 47 -2.10 -11.05 -8.11
C SER A 47 -1.73 -10.13 -6.96
N VAL A 48 -0.71 -9.28 -7.17
CA VAL A 48 -0.29 -8.27 -6.20
C VAL A 48 -1.37 -7.20 -6.01
N VAL A 49 -1.92 -6.67 -7.10
CA VAL A 49 -3.01 -5.67 -7.03
C VAL A 49 -4.26 -6.27 -6.40
N ALA A 50 -4.62 -7.52 -6.74
CA ALA A 50 -5.79 -8.17 -6.17
C ALA A 50 -5.67 -8.38 -4.65
N ILE A 51 -4.49 -8.80 -4.16
CA ILE A 51 -4.30 -8.99 -2.72
C ILE A 51 -4.26 -7.66 -1.97
N CYS A 52 -3.63 -6.61 -2.53
CA CYS A 52 -3.68 -5.27 -1.96
C CYS A 52 -5.11 -4.73 -1.91
N ALA A 53 -5.86 -4.81 -3.02
CA ALA A 53 -7.25 -4.38 -3.05
C ALA A 53 -8.13 -5.15 -2.04
N LEU A 54 -7.89 -6.44 -1.86
CA LEU A 54 -8.61 -7.24 -0.87
C LEU A 54 -8.29 -6.80 0.57
N ILE A 55 -7.01 -6.58 0.87
CA ILE A 55 -6.57 -6.07 2.18
C ILE A 55 -7.20 -4.69 2.42
N ASP A 56 -7.08 -3.77 1.48
CA ASP A 56 -7.63 -2.43 1.58
C ASP A 56 -9.15 -2.48 1.82
N ALA A 57 -9.88 -3.31 1.06
CA ALA A 57 -11.32 -3.50 1.29
C ALA A 57 -11.61 -3.96 2.72
N ILE A 58 -10.99 -5.06 3.16
CA ILE A 58 -11.23 -5.63 4.50
C ILE A 58 -10.98 -4.57 5.57
N PHE A 59 -9.85 -3.89 5.53
CA PHE A 59 -9.44 -2.96 6.58
C PHE A 59 -10.16 -1.60 6.53
N ILE A 60 -10.48 -1.08 5.34
CA ILE A 60 -11.28 0.15 5.20
C ILE A 60 -12.67 -0.06 5.80
N PHE A 61 -13.36 -1.13 5.39
CA PHE A 61 -14.71 -1.43 5.89
C PHE A 61 -14.69 -1.78 7.38
N ALA A 62 -13.69 -2.53 7.83
CA ALA A 62 -13.56 -2.86 9.24
C ALA A 62 -13.30 -1.60 10.08
N SER A 63 -12.44 -0.69 9.63
CA SER A 63 -12.15 0.56 10.33
C SER A 63 -13.42 1.39 10.58
N VAL A 64 -14.26 1.54 9.56
CA VAL A 64 -15.53 2.28 9.66
C VAL A 64 -16.58 1.53 10.49
N SER A 65 -16.50 0.20 10.54
CA SER A 65 -17.39 -0.63 11.35
C SER A 65 -17.00 -0.67 12.83
N GLY A 66 -15.94 0.03 13.24
CA GLY A 66 -15.52 0.13 14.64
C GLY A 66 -14.43 -0.86 15.04
N LEU A 67 -13.69 -1.45 14.09
CA LEU A 67 -12.55 -2.34 14.39
C LEU A 67 -11.42 -1.62 15.17
N GLN A 68 -11.43 -0.28 15.22
CA GLN A 68 -10.54 0.49 16.09
C GLN A 68 -10.71 0.16 17.58
N ALA A 69 -11.86 -0.38 18.00
CA ALA A 69 -12.07 -0.85 19.36
C ALA A 69 -11.27 -2.13 19.67
N LEU A 70 -10.91 -2.94 18.67
CA LEU A 70 -10.21 -4.23 18.88
C LEU A 70 -8.74 -4.06 19.32
N THR A 71 -8.07 -2.97 18.93
CA THR A 71 -6.67 -2.72 19.35
C THR A 71 -6.57 -2.43 20.85
N ALA A 72 -7.64 -1.93 21.48
CA ALA A 72 -7.70 -1.76 22.93
C ALA A 72 -7.71 -3.11 23.69
N TRP A 73 -8.12 -4.20 23.03
CA TRP A 73 -8.22 -5.52 23.65
C TRP A 73 -6.90 -6.29 23.60
N PHE A 74 -6.03 -5.98 22.62
CA PHE A 74 -4.74 -6.64 22.42
C PHE A 74 -3.60 -5.64 22.25
N PRO A 75 -3.23 -4.87 23.29
CA PRO A 75 -2.19 -3.84 23.19
C PRO A 75 -0.81 -4.38 22.79
N TRP A 76 -0.51 -5.64 23.12
CA TRP A 76 0.75 -6.30 22.72
C TRP A 76 0.83 -6.59 21.21
N LEU A 77 -0.31 -6.69 20.52
CA LEU A 77 -0.35 -6.97 19.08
C LEU A 77 0.30 -5.83 18.28
N THR A 78 0.06 -4.59 18.70
CA THR A 78 0.65 -3.39 18.08
C THR A 78 2.18 -3.44 18.18
N THR A 79 2.72 -3.76 19.36
CA THR A 79 4.18 -3.88 19.57
C THR A 79 4.77 -5.03 18.75
N ALA A 80 4.08 -6.17 18.67
CA ALA A 80 4.55 -7.31 17.88
C ALA A 80 4.58 -7.00 16.37
N VAL A 81 3.51 -6.40 15.83
CA VAL A 81 3.41 -5.98 14.43
C VAL A 81 4.47 -4.93 14.10
N LEU A 82 4.72 -3.97 15.01
CA LEU A 82 5.77 -2.97 14.86
C LEU A 82 7.14 -3.62 14.68
N TRP A 83 7.57 -4.46 15.62
CA TRP A 83 8.92 -5.05 15.56
C TRP A 83 9.08 -6.00 14.39
N PHE A 84 8.02 -6.74 14.03
CA PHE A 84 8.03 -7.56 12.83
C PHE A 84 8.13 -6.70 11.56
N GLY A 85 7.47 -5.55 11.52
CA GLY A 85 7.60 -4.56 10.45
C GLY A 85 8.99 -3.95 10.35
N VAL A 86 9.61 -3.60 11.46
CA VAL A 86 11.01 -3.11 11.49
C VAL A 86 11.95 -4.16 10.89
N ALA A 87 11.83 -5.42 11.31
CA ALA A 87 12.65 -6.52 10.79
C ALA A 87 12.43 -6.73 9.28
N PHE A 88 11.17 -6.77 8.83
CA PHE A 88 10.81 -6.95 7.42
C PHE A 88 11.32 -5.79 6.54
N LEU A 89 11.09 -4.55 6.95
CA LEU A 89 11.51 -3.35 6.21
C LEU A 89 13.04 -3.26 6.15
N THR A 90 13.73 -3.55 7.24
CA THR A 90 15.21 -3.57 7.29
C THR A 90 15.77 -4.65 6.36
N TRP A 91 15.23 -5.87 6.43
CA TRP A 91 15.61 -6.98 5.55
C TRP A 91 15.40 -6.63 4.08
N TYR A 92 14.27 -6.00 3.74
CA TYR A 92 13.99 -5.59 2.37
C TYR A 92 14.85 -4.42 1.91
N ALA A 93 15.13 -3.44 2.78
CA ALA A 93 16.04 -2.34 2.49
C ALA A 93 17.43 -2.87 2.11
N LEU A 94 17.96 -3.83 2.88
CA LEU A 94 19.25 -4.48 2.60
C LEU A 94 19.23 -5.23 1.26
N GLN A 95 18.17 -5.99 0.98
CA GLN A 95 18.02 -6.63 -0.33
C GLN A 95 17.98 -5.62 -1.48
N SER A 96 17.29 -4.50 -1.30
CA SER A 96 17.21 -3.44 -2.31
C SER A 96 18.55 -2.75 -2.53
N ALA A 97 19.29 -2.45 -1.45
CA ALA A 97 20.63 -1.90 -1.53
C ALA A 97 21.60 -2.85 -2.26
N ARG A 98 21.54 -4.15 -1.95
CA ARG A 98 22.32 -5.18 -2.66
C ARG A 98 22.00 -5.18 -4.15
N ARG A 99 20.72 -5.17 -4.53
CA ARG A 99 20.31 -5.09 -5.94
C ARG A 99 20.77 -3.80 -6.63
N ALA A 100 20.75 -2.67 -5.93
CA ALA A 100 21.25 -1.40 -6.45
C ALA A 100 22.77 -1.44 -6.74
N TRP A 101 23.53 -2.25 -5.99
CA TRP A 101 24.97 -2.40 -6.22
C TRP A 101 25.31 -3.45 -7.27
N THR A 102 24.55 -4.56 -7.30
CA THR A 102 24.79 -5.68 -8.21
C THR A 102 24.06 -5.58 -9.54
N ALA A 103 23.21 -4.57 -9.77
CA ALA A 103 22.54 -4.38 -11.04
C ALA A 103 23.54 -4.10 -12.17
N THR A 104 23.77 -5.14 -12.98
CA THR A 104 24.63 -5.15 -14.17
C THR A 104 23.83 -5.09 -15.48
N GLY A 105 22.52 -5.35 -15.44
CA GLY A 105 21.64 -5.37 -16.61
C GLY A 105 20.39 -4.48 -16.44
N GLY A 106 19.71 -4.19 -17.56
CA GLY A 106 18.47 -3.41 -17.60
C GLY A 106 17.20 -4.24 -17.35
N LEU A 107 16.04 -3.72 -17.76
CA LEU A 107 14.73 -4.36 -17.57
C LEU A 107 14.65 -5.82 -18.07
N ALA A 108 15.38 -6.18 -19.12
CA ALA A 108 15.43 -7.56 -19.62
C ALA A 108 16.05 -8.52 -18.60
N ALA A 109 17.23 -8.19 -18.05
CA ALA A 109 17.89 -9.00 -17.03
C ALA A 109 17.07 -9.06 -15.72
N ALA A 110 16.36 -7.98 -15.36
CA ALA A 110 15.45 -7.97 -14.22
C ALA A 110 14.27 -8.93 -14.42
N ARG A 111 13.82 -9.15 -15.67
CA ARG A 111 12.74 -10.09 -15.98
C ARG A 111 13.19 -11.54 -15.99
N ASP A 112 14.47 -11.85 -16.15
CA ASP A 112 14.93 -13.24 -16.06
C ASP A 112 14.92 -13.77 -14.62
N VAL A 113 14.92 -12.86 -13.63
CA VAL A 113 14.83 -13.18 -12.20
C VAL A 113 13.42 -12.82 -11.67
N VAL A 114 12.36 -13.34 -12.29
CA VAL A 114 10.99 -13.14 -11.79
C VAL A 114 10.82 -13.87 -10.45
N PRO A 115 10.45 -13.18 -9.36
CA PRO A 115 10.13 -13.85 -8.10
C PRO A 115 8.89 -14.72 -8.26
N SER A 116 8.83 -15.85 -7.54
CA SER A 116 7.65 -16.72 -7.56
C SER A 116 6.38 -15.95 -7.17
N ARG A 117 5.22 -16.36 -7.71
CA ARG A 117 3.91 -15.78 -7.36
C ARG A 117 3.69 -15.69 -5.85
N ARG A 118 4.09 -16.73 -5.11
CA ARG A 118 4.00 -16.78 -3.65
C ARG A 118 4.86 -15.70 -3.00
N ALA A 119 6.11 -15.52 -3.45
CA ALA A 119 6.99 -14.47 -2.92
C ALA A 119 6.43 -13.06 -3.20
N ALA A 120 5.87 -12.83 -4.40
CA ALA A 120 5.25 -11.56 -4.75
C ALA A 120 4.01 -11.24 -3.86
N MET A 121 3.16 -12.23 -3.62
CA MET A 121 1.98 -12.08 -2.75
C MET A 121 2.35 -11.89 -1.28
N LEU A 122 3.34 -12.63 -0.77
CA LEU A 122 3.85 -12.43 0.59
C LEU A 122 4.50 -11.06 0.77
N GLY A 123 5.22 -10.58 -0.26
CA GLY A 123 5.74 -9.22 -0.29
C GLY A 123 4.60 -8.19 -0.20
N ALA A 124 3.56 -8.34 -1.02
CA ALA A 124 2.40 -7.45 -1.01
C ALA A 124 1.71 -7.41 0.37
N LEU A 125 1.48 -8.58 0.98
CA LEU A 125 0.95 -8.70 2.35
C LEU A 125 1.83 -7.99 3.36
N GLY A 126 3.15 -8.24 3.32
CA GLY A 126 4.12 -7.60 4.21
C GLY A 126 4.12 -6.09 4.07
N PHE A 127 4.15 -5.56 2.84
CA PHE A 127 4.16 -4.13 2.60
C PHE A 127 2.84 -3.42 2.92
N SER A 128 1.71 -4.13 2.88
CA SER A 128 0.43 -3.55 3.26
C SER A 128 0.29 -3.56 4.78
N LEU A 129 0.43 -4.72 5.42
CA LEU A 129 0.10 -4.91 6.84
C LEU A 129 1.20 -4.47 7.82
N LEU A 130 2.46 -4.49 7.40
CA LEU A 130 3.59 -4.11 8.28
C LEU A 130 4.01 -2.66 8.11
N ASN A 131 3.36 -1.96 7.18
CA ASN A 131 3.59 -0.53 6.98
C ASN A 131 2.79 0.24 8.05
N PRO A 132 3.44 1.03 8.92
CA PRO A 132 2.73 1.78 9.95
C PRO A 132 1.77 2.81 9.38
N HIS A 133 2.06 3.36 8.19
CA HIS A 133 1.16 4.29 7.52
C HIS A 133 -0.19 3.67 7.20
N PHE A 134 -0.22 2.38 6.85
CA PHE A 134 -1.47 1.68 6.55
C PHE A 134 -2.43 1.74 7.74
N TRP A 135 -1.93 1.49 8.95
CA TRP A 135 -2.76 1.53 10.17
C TRP A 135 -3.21 2.95 10.53
N LEU A 136 -2.34 3.95 10.36
CA LEU A 136 -2.70 5.35 10.54
C LEU A 136 -3.81 5.77 9.57
N ASP A 137 -3.70 5.38 8.30
CA ASP A 137 -4.71 5.67 7.29
C ASP A 137 -6.05 5.05 7.66
N MET A 138 -6.05 3.80 8.14
CA MET A 138 -7.28 3.16 8.60
C MET A 138 -7.91 3.93 9.78
N VAL A 139 -7.14 4.35 10.78
CA VAL A 139 -7.63 5.15 11.92
C VAL A 139 -8.27 6.46 11.44
N VAL A 140 -7.62 7.17 10.51
CA VAL A 140 -8.12 8.42 9.94
C VAL A 140 -9.41 8.18 9.15
N VAL A 141 -9.44 7.17 8.27
CA VAL A 141 -10.62 6.81 7.48
C VAL A 141 -11.80 6.47 8.38
N GLY A 142 -11.59 5.66 9.42
CA GLY A 142 -12.63 5.29 10.37
C GLY A 142 -13.15 6.50 11.14
N SER A 143 -12.25 7.35 11.64
CA SER A 143 -12.59 8.56 12.40
C SER A 143 -13.40 9.56 11.58
N LEU A 144 -13.02 9.81 10.33
CA LEU A 144 -13.73 10.72 9.43
C LEU A 144 -15.09 10.16 9.00
N ALA A 145 -15.20 8.84 8.82
CA ALA A 145 -16.45 8.21 8.42
C ALA A 145 -17.56 8.36 9.49
N HIS A 146 -17.21 8.49 10.77
CA HIS A 146 -18.18 8.73 11.84
C HIS A 146 -18.92 10.06 11.70
N GLY A 147 -18.37 11.05 10.99
CA GLY A 147 -19.06 12.32 10.71
C GLY A 147 -20.22 12.22 9.72
N PHE A 148 -20.44 11.05 9.11
CA PHE A 148 -21.50 10.81 8.12
C PHE A 148 -22.64 9.93 8.64
N ASP A 149 -22.67 9.58 9.92
CA ASP A 149 -23.72 8.78 10.59
C ASP A 149 -24.16 7.57 9.75
N ASP A 150 -25.42 7.55 9.29
CA ASP A 150 -26.02 6.47 8.49
C ASP A 150 -25.33 6.27 7.13
N ALA A 151 -24.66 7.30 6.59
CA ALA A 151 -23.95 7.25 5.32
C ALA A 151 -22.47 6.87 5.44
N ARG A 152 -21.97 6.50 6.63
CA ARG A 152 -20.56 6.09 6.84
C ARG A 152 -20.07 4.97 5.92
N MET A 153 -20.95 4.04 5.53
CA MET A 153 -20.61 2.97 4.58
C MET A 153 -20.44 3.48 3.14
N ALA A 154 -21.12 4.56 2.78
CA ALA A 154 -20.89 5.25 1.52
C ALA A 154 -19.50 5.90 1.50
N PHE A 155 -19.09 6.52 2.61
CA PHE A 155 -17.74 7.03 2.80
C PHE A 155 -16.68 5.93 2.66
N ALA A 156 -16.88 4.77 3.32
CA ALA A 156 -16.00 3.62 3.19
C ALA A 156 -15.88 3.14 1.73
N ALA A 157 -17.01 3.04 1.01
CA ALA A 157 -17.03 2.69 -0.41
C ALA A 157 -16.30 3.73 -1.28
N GLY A 158 -16.41 5.02 -0.92
CA GLY A 158 -15.67 6.10 -1.54
C GLY A 158 -14.16 5.96 -1.37
N ALA A 159 -13.70 5.71 -0.14
CA ALA A 159 -12.29 5.46 0.17
C ALA A 159 -11.77 4.22 -0.55
N PHE A 160 -12.53 3.12 -0.57
CA PHE A 160 -12.15 1.92 -1.31
C PHE A 160 -12.04 2.19 -2.83
N THR A 161 -12.95 3.01 -3.38
CA THR A 161 -12.86 3.44 -4.79
C THR A 161 -11.56 4.20 -5.05
N ALA A 162 -11.14 5.09 -4.15
CA ALA A 162 -9.86 5.79 -4.25
C ALA A 162 -8.66 4.83 -4.24
N SER A 163 -8.67 3.80 -3.38
CA SER A 163 -7.63 2.75 -3.39
C SER A 163 -7.58 2.05 -4.74
N LEU A 164 -8.72 1.60 -5.28
CA LEU A 164 -8.76 0.95 -6.59
C LEU A 164 -8.24 1.84 -7.72
N LEU A 165 -8.63 3.13 -7.71
CA LEU A 165 -8.14 4.10 -8.68
C LEU A 165 -6.63 4.28 -8.58
N TRP A 166 -6.09 4.41 -7.37
CA TRP A 166 -4.66 4.55 -7.16
C TRP A 166 -3.86 3.29 -7.56
N LEU A 167 -4.35 2.10 -7.19
CA LEU A 167 -3.76 0.83 -7.61
C LEU A 167 -3.78 0.67 -9.14
N ALA A 168 -4.85 1.11 -9.80
CA ALA A 168 -4.93 1.14 -11.26
C ALA A 168 -3.92 2.13 -11.87
N VAL A 169 -3.78 3.33 -11.29
CA VAL A 169 -2.78 4.33 -11.69
C VAL A 169 -1.37 3.76 -11.57
N LEU A 170 -1.03 3.09 -10.46
CA LEU A 170 0.28 2.45 -10.29
C LEU A 170 0.48 1.29 -11.29
N GLY A 171 -0.53 0.44 -11.45
CA GLY A 171 -0.46 -0.72 -12.33
C GLY A 171 -0.28 -0.32 -13.80
N ILE A 172 -1.07 0.64 -14.29
CA ILE A 172 -0.98 1.16 -15.66
C ILE A 172 0.27 2.04 -15.82
N GLY A 173 0.52 2.91 -14.85
CA GLY A 173 1.69 3.81 -14.84
C GLY A 173 3.00 3.05 -14.92
N SER A 174 3.12 1.92 -14.21
CA SER A 174 4.32 1.06 -14.29
C SER A 174 4.64 0.61 -15.71
N ARG A 175 3.61 0.37 -16.55
CA ARG A 175 3.80 -0.02 -17.95
C ARG A 175 4.28 1.14 -18.81
N LEU A 176 3.78 2.35 -18.55
CA LEU A 176 4.20 3.57 -19.26
C LEU A 176 5.66 3.92 -18.93
N PHE A 177 6.05 3.74 -17.67
CA PHE A 177 7.42 4.01 -17.23
C PHE A 177 8.43 2.93 -17.62
N ALA A 178 7.99 1.74 -18.06
CA ALA A 178 8.87 0.64 -18.43
C ALA A 178 9.96 1.02 -19.46
N ARG A 179 9.66 1.94 -20.39
CA ARG A 179 10.64 2.42 -21.38
C ARG A 179 11.86 3.10 -20.77
N PHE A 180 11.71 3.75 -19.62
CA PHE A 180 12.80 4.45 -18.93
C PHE A 180 13.72 3.51 -18.16
N PHE A 181 13.29 2.26 -17.93
CA PHE A 181 14.04 1.25 -17.18
C PHE A 181 14.87 0.31 -18.06
N ALA A 182 15.17 0.72 -19.30
CA ALA A 182 15.98 -0.07 -20.23
C ALA A 182 17.45 -0.21 -19.81
N SER A 183 18.00 0.77 -19.06
CA SER A 183 19.40 0.75 -18.61
C SER A 183 19.55 0.19 -17.19
N ALA A 184 20.73 -0.36 -16.89
CA ALA A 184 21.08 -0.77 -15.52
C ALA A 184 21.09 0.41 -14.55
N SER A 185 21.47 1.61 -14.99
CA SER A 185 21.49 2.82 -14.15
C SER A 185 20.10 3.19 -13.61
N ALA A 186 19.05 3.09 -14.42
CA ALA A 186 17.68 3.35 -13.98
C ALA A 186 17.24 2.36 -12.88
N TRP A 187 17.61 1.08 -13.03
CA TRP A 187 17.37 0.06 -12.00
C TRP A 187 18.14 0.33 -10.71
N ARG A 188 19.42 0.73 -10.81
CA ARG A 188 20.23 1.11 -9.65
C ARG A 188 19.60 2.26 -8.88
N VAL A 189 19.11 3.28 -9.58
CA VAL A 189 18.43 4.43 -8.97
C VAL A 189 17.13 3.98 -8.29
N LEU A 190 16.29 3.19 -8.96
CA LEU A 190 15.04 2.70 -8.36
C LEU A 190 15.28 1.84 -7.13
N ASP A 191 16.16 0.83 -7.21
CA ASP A 191 16.51 -0.03 -6.07
C ASP A 191 17.17 0.79 -4.95
N GLY A 192 17.96 1.81 -5.28
CA GLY A 192 18.57 2.74 -4.32
C GLY A 192 17.52 3.59 -3.59
N VAL A 193 16.58 4.19 -4.32
CA VAL A 193 15.48 4.96 -3.74
C VAL A 193 14.62 4.06 -2.85
N ILE A 194 14.27 2.86 -3.31
CA ILE A 194 13.51 1.89 -2.51
C ILE A 194 14.29 1.53 -1.23
N ALA A 195 15.60 1.30 -1.31
CA ALA A 195 16.43 1.00 -0.15
C ALA A 195 16.40 2.14 0.88
N VAL A 196 16.57 3.38 0.43
CA VAL A 196 16.54 4.57 1.28
C VAL A 196 15.17 4.76 1.92
N VAL A 197 14.08 4.66 1.15
CA VAL A 197 12.71 4.78 1.67
C VAL A 197 12.41 3.69 2.69
N MET A 198 12.77 2.42 2.41
CA MET A 198 12.52 1.32 3.34
C MET A 198 13.35 1.44 4.62
N ALA A 199 14.61 1.86 4.52
CA ALA A 199 15.45 2.12 5.69
C ALA A 199 14.89 3.28 6.52
N GLY A 200 14.48 4.38 5.88
CA GLY A 200 13.86 5.52 6.55
C GLY A 200 12.57 5.13 7.26
N LEU A 201 11.71 4.33 6.63
CA LEU A 201 10.49 3.81 7.25
C LEU A 201 10.79 2.87 8.42
N ALA A 202 11.78 1.97 8.29
CA ALA A 202 12.18 1.08 9.38
C ALA A 202 12.69 1.87 10.60
N ILE A 203 13.54 2.88 10.38
CA ILE A 203 14.05 3.77 11.44
C ILE A 203 12.90 4.57 12.06
N SER A 204 12.05 5.18 11.23
CA SER A 204 10.88 5.94 11.73
C SER A 204 9.97 5.06 12.56
N LEU A 205 9.74 3.80 12.14
CA LEU A 205 8.92 2.85 12.87
C LEU A 205 9.56 2.42 14.20
N ALA A 206 10.88 2.19 14.22
CA ALA A 206 11.61 1.81 15.43
C ALA A 206 11.70 2.96 16.46
N VAL A 207 11.81 4.22 16.00
CA VAL A 207 11.98 5.39 16.87
C VAL A 207 10.63 5.97 17.34
N LYS A 208 9.64 6.05 16.44
CA LYS A 208 8.35 6.72 16.73
C LYS A 208 7.22 5.75 17.07
N GLY A 209 7.41 4.45 16.85
CA GLY A 209 6.37 3.45 17.12
C GLY A 209 6.31 2.99 18.58
N VAL A 210 7.26 3.42 19.42
CA VAL A 210 7.29 3.18 20.87
C VAL A 210 6.71 4.38 21.60
#